data_AF-A0A4Z0Q6F4-F1
#
_entry.id   AF-A0A4Z0Q6F4-F1
#
_cell.length_a   1.000
_cell.length_b   1.000
_cell.length_c   1.000
_cell.angle_alpha   90.00
_cell.angle_beta   90.00
_cell.angle_gamma   90.00
#
_symmetry.space_group_name_H-M   'P 1'
#
loop_
_entity.id
_entity.type
_entity.pdbx_description
1 polymer ?
#
loop_
_entity_poly.entity_id
_entity_poly.type
_entity_poly.pdbx_seq_one_letter_code
_entity_poly.pdbx_strand_id
1 'polypeptide(L)'
;MKTTTTSLLWAALLGVSLSACQKEEQSLPTPTAQTGDARGLDPVAQAANVRITGQLDSTIAYANTNPALNLKLVSYAFRSRLTTAEEVAAAKARILDAGSIIPVYGDLQKGSKANQTPPFELMSLRENAQRQPGGSVNEAQAGINAYLSKSLQAGLGQVELTWERDGQRFTSLCLYNEKGLVYDNMLANLFTLKDQRTSDVASEQAKVTTTPFTATAVDFDIEWIWGSQRGHITVKHTILYGGGKITTNSGTATAWMSAGSAQARQQRYVLRTTYAQLTWAYGWATPTASFSFSYSGSPVKINASVSGVGSKGQGEGIHTIYL
;
A
#
# COMPACT_ATOMS: atom_id res chain seq x y z
N MET A 1 -49.68 72.10 -36.19
CA MET A 1 -49.73 72.66 -34.82
C MET A 1 -48.90 71.75 -33.93
N LYS A 2 -47.98 72.36 -33.16
CA LYS A 2 -47.36 71.96 -31.87
C LYS A 2 -47.80 70.60 -31.30
N THR A 3 -46.96 69.72 -30.74
CA THR A 3 -45.81 69.97 -29.86
C THR A 3 -45.00 68.68 -29.62
N THR A 4 -43.74 68.88 -29.28
CA THR A 4 -42.68 68.00 -28.76
C THR A 4 -43.06 67.08 -27.58
N THR A 5 -42.40 65.92 -27.47
CA THR A 5 -41.65 65.54 -26.25
C THR A 5 -40.68 64.38 -26.48
N THR A 6 -39.49 64.58 -25.90
CA THR A 6 -38.27 63.77 -25.81
C THR A 6 -38.40 62.55 -24.91
N SER A 7 -37.64 61.48 -25.17
CA SER A 7 -37.11 60.56 -24.15
C SER A 7 -35.94 59.75 -24.72
N LEU A 8 -34.77 59.91 -24.09
CA LEU A 8 -33.57 59.09 -24.27
C LEU A 8 -33.84 57.65 -23.82
N LEU A 9 -33.30 56.66 -24.53
CA LEU A 9 -32.77 55.47 -23.86
C LEU A 9 -31.56 54.94 -24.62
N TRP A 10 -30.44 54.92 -23.90
CA TRP A 10 -29.18 54.32 -24.27
C TRP A 10 -29.32 52.80 -24.42
N ALA A 11 -28.85 52.24 -25.52
CA ALA A 11 -28.57 50.81 -25.65
C ALA A 11 -27.05 50.62 -25.72
N ALA A 12 -26.45 50.32 -24.57
CA ALA A 12 -25.09 49.83 -24.50
C ALA A 12 -25.06 48.36 -24.98
N LEU A 13 -24.41 48.11 -26.11
CA LEU A 13 -24.02 46.75 -26.50
C LEU A 13 -22.89 46.29 -25.57
N LEU A 14 -23.24 45.48 -24.58
CA LEU A 14 -22.28 44.66 -23.83
C LEU A 14 -21.82 43.51 -24.72
N GLY A 15 -20.63 43.66 -25.30
CA GLY A 15 -19.88 42.56 -25.86
C GLY A 15 -19.48 41.60 -24.74
N VAL A 16 -20.18 40.47 -24.66
CA VAL A 16 -19.75 39.33 -23.85
C VAL A 16 -18.53 38.74 -24.54
N SER A 17 -17.34 39.14 -24.11
CA SER A 17 -16.12 38.41 -24.39
C SER A 17 -16.16 37.12 -23.59
N LEU A 18 -16.54 36.03 -24.27
CA LEU A 18 -16.33 34.67 -23.80
C LEU A 18 -14.80 34.48 -23.66
N SER A 19 -14.27 34.78 -22.48
CA SER A 19 -12.96 34.30 -22.07
C SER A 19 -13.09 32.79 -21.87
N ALA A 20 -12.96 32.05 -22.96
CA ALA A 20 -12.69 30.63 -22.91
C ALA A 20 -11.42 30.47 -22.08
N CYS A 21 -11.56 29.90 -20.89
CA CYS A 21 -10.46 29.43 -20.09
C CYS A 21 -9.82 28.28 -20.89
N GLN A 22 -8.88 28.62 -21.79
CA GLN A 22 -7.95 27.65 -22.34
C GLN A 22 -7.16 27.14 -21.15
N LYS A 23 -7.60 26.01 -20.61
CA LYS A 23 -6.78 25.14 -19.78
C LYS A 23 -5.63 24.75 -20.69
N GLU A 24 -4.51 25.44 -20.53
CA GLU A 24 -3.26 25.15 -21.21
C GLU A 24 -2.93 23.69 -20.84
N GLU A 25 -3.22 22.77 -21.75
CA GLU A 25 -2.64 21.44 -21.73
C GLU A 25 -1.14 21.64 -21.90
N GLN A 26 -0.46 21.90 -20.78
CA GLN A 26 0.97 21.64 -20.69
C GLN A 26 1.13 20.17 -21.07
N SER A 27 1.50 19.94 -22.32
CA SER A 27 1.91 18.63 -22.79
C SER A 27 2.96 18.11 -21.81
N LEU A 28 2.55 17.10 -21.04
CA LEU A 28 3.38 16.56 -19.97
C LEU A 28 4.60 15.94 -20.64
N PRO A 29 5.83 16.30 -20.25
CA PRO A 29 7.02 15.64 -20.77
C PRO A 29 6.91 14.15 -20.47
N THR A 30 7.26 13.33 -21.45
CA THR A 30 7.31 11.87 -21.31
C THR A 30 8.15 11.53 -20.08
N PRO A 31 7.72 10.58 -19.23
CA PRO A 31 8.54 10.09 -18.13
C PRO A 31 9.95 9.77 -18.63
N THR A 32 10.95 10.50 -18.14
CA THR A 32 12.33 10.34 -18.59
C THR A 32 13.15 9.86 -17.41
N ALA A 33 13.70 8.65 -17.51
CA ALA A 33 14.73 8.16 -16.60
C ALA A 33 15.97 9.06 -16.74
N GLN A 34 16.26 9.89 -15.73
CA GLN A 34 17.51 10.64 -15.70
C GLN A 34 18.56 9.76 -15.02
N THR A 35 19.37 9.10 -15.83
CA THR A 35 20.56 8.40 -15.35
C THR A 35 21.61 9.43 -14.95
N GLY A 36 21.90 9.52 -13.65
CA GLY A 36 23.12 10.21 -13.19
C GLY A 36 24.34 9.50 -13.77
N ASP A 37 25.41 10.24 -14.07
CA ASP A 37 26.62 9.66 -14.66
C ASP A 37 27.28 8.66 -13.70
N ALA A 38 26.99 7.38 -13.88
CA ALA A 38 27.48 6.30 -13.03
C ALA A 38 28.95 5.92 -13.31
N ARG A 39 29.57 6.48 -14.36
CA ARG A 39 30.90 6.07 -14.86
C ARG A 39 32.06 6.33 -13.88
N GLY A 40 31.84 7.11 -12.83
CA GLY A 40 32.81 7.39 -11.77
C GLY A 40 32.61 6.63 -10.46
N LEU A 41 31.59 5.78 -10.36
CA LEU A 41 31.29 5.03 -9.13
C LEU A 41 32.13 3.75 -9.03
N ASP A 42 32.39 3.28 -7.81
CA ASP A 42 32.97 1.95 -7.61
C ASP A 42 32.01 0.84 -8.10
N PRO A 43 32.51 -0.38 -8.39
CA PRO A 43 31.68 -1.45 -8.95
C PRO A 43 30.47 -1.84 -8.09
N VAL A 44 30.56 -1.75 -6.75
CA VAL A 44 29.45 -2.07 -5.86
C VAL A 44 28.38 -0.99 -5.95
N ALA A 45 28.79 0.27 -5.97
CA ALA A 45 27.88 1.39 -6.17
C ALA A 45 27.22 1.36 -7.56
N GLN A 46 27.94 1.00 -8.62
CA GLN A 46 27.36 0.81 -9.95
C GLN A 46 26.32 -0.33 -9.96
N ALA A 47 26.62 -1.48 -9.36
CA ALA A 47 25.69 -2.59 -9.27
C ALA A 47 24.43 -2.22 -8.47
N ALA A 48 24.58 -1.45 -7.39
CA ALA A 48 23.46 -0.90 -6.62
C ALA A 48 22.57 0.01 -7.50
N ASN A 49 23.18 0.90 -8.30
CA ASN A 49 22.45 1.78 -9.22
C ASN A 49 21.65 0.98 -10.26
N VAL A 50 22.27 -0.03 -10.88
CA VAL A 50 21.58 -0.90 -11.85
C VAL A 50 20.39 -1.61 -11.21
N ARG A 51 20.56 -2.15 -10.00
CA ARG A 51 19.49 -2.83 -9.27
C ARG A 51 18.33 -1.89 -8.94
N ILE A 52 18.60 -0.71 -8.40
CA ILE A 52 17.54 0.24 -8.04
C ILE A 52 16.85 0.78 -9.29
N THR A 53 17.59 1.04 -10.38
CA THR A 53 17.01 1.39 -11.68
C THR A 53 16.00 0.32 -12.13
N GLY A 54 16.35 -0.97 -12.09
CA GLY A 54 15.40 -2.03 -12.45
C GLY A 54 14.13 -2.06 -11.58
N GLN A 55 14.25 -1.75 -10.28
CA GLN A 55 13.10 -1.65 -9.36
C GLN A 55 12.23 -0.42 -9.68
N LEU A 56 12.85 0.72 -10.00
CA LEU A 56 12.15 1.95 -10.37
C LEU A 56 11.48 1.83 -11.73
N ASP A 57 12.14 1.22 -12.72
CA ASP A 57 11.56 0.96 -14.05
C ASP A 57 10.38 -0.01 -13.95
N SER A 58 10.48 -1.04 -13.09
CA SER A 58 9.36 -1.93 -12.79
C SER A 58 8.21 -1.20 -12.09
N THR A 59 8.53 -0.23 -11.21
CA THR A 59 7.54 0.66 -10.59
C THR A 59 6.84 1.50 -11.64
N ILE A 60 7.58 2.11 -12.58
CA ILE A 60 7.03 2.90 -13.70
C ILE A 60 6.09 2.01 -14.52
N ALA A 61 6.56 0.83 -14.93
CA ALA A 61 5.79 -0.10 -15.75
C ALA A 61 4.49 -0.53 -15.08
N TYR A 62 4.50 -0.79 -13.77
CA TYR A 62 3.32 -1.23 -13.03
C TYR A 62 2.40 -0.07 -12.61
N ALA A 63 2.93 0.94 -11.92
CA ALA A 63 2.15 2.02 -11.36
C ALA A 63 1.48 2.87 -12.44
N ASN A 64 2.21 3.17 -13.52
CA ASN A 64 1.71 4.07 -14.56
C ASN A 64 0.60 3.42 -15.42
N THR A 65 0.49 2.09 -15.42
CA THR A 65 -0.55 1.36 -16.15
C THR A 65 -1.65 0.79 -15.26
N ASN A 66 -1.50 0.85 -13.93
CA ASN A 66 -2.48 0.32 -13.00
C ASN A 66 -3.49 1.42 -12.58
N PRO A 67 -4.70 1.44 -13.15
CA PRO A 67 -5.69 2.47 -12.83
C PRO A 67 -6.13 2.44 -11.36
N ALA A 68 -5.99 1.30 -10.67
CA ALA A 68 -6.33 1.19 -9.25
C ALA A 68 -5.35 1.94 -8.33
N LEU A 69 -4.12 2.19 -8.79
CA LEU A 69 -3.16 3.00 -8.05
C LEU A 69 -3.44 4.50 -8.20
N ASN A 70 -3.94 4.92 -9.37
CA ASN A 70 -4.07 6.34 -9.75
C ASN A 70 -2.84 7.16 -9.34
N LEU A 71 -1.65 6.63 -9.62
CA LEU A 71 -0.37 7.19 -9.20
C LEU A 71 0.67 6.86 -10.26
N LYS A 72 1.46 7.84 -10.65
CA LYS A 72 2.52 7.67 -11.65
C LYS A 72 3.88 8.03 -11.06
N LEU A 73 4.88 7.20 -11.31
CA LEU A 73 6.28 7.60 -11.17
C LEU A 73 6.69 8.22 -12.51
N VAL A 74 6.92 9.54 -12.50
CA VAL A 74 7.16 10.32 -13.72
C VAL A 74 8.64 10.45 -14.02
N SER A 75 9.47 10.62 -12.99
CA SER A 75 10.91 10.65 -13.17
C SER A 75 11.62 10.31 -11.87
N TYR A 76 12.91 10.02 -11.99
CA TYR A 76 13.79 9.86 -10.87
C TYR A 76 15.17 10.44 -11.19
N ALA A 77 15.84 10.98 -10.18
CA ALA A 77 17.17 11.59 -10.30
C ALA A 77 18.09 11.08 -9.20
N PHE A 78 19.21 10.48 -9.60
CA PHE A 78 20.25 10.05 -8.68
C PHE A 78 20.93 11.26 -8.02
N ARG A 79 21.16 11.17 -6.71
CA ARG A 79 21.91 12.15 -5.92
C ARG A 79 23.25 11.53 -5.47
N SER A 80 24.10 12.34 -4.85
CA SER A 80 25.33 11.84 -4.22
C SER A 80 25.01 10.79 -3.15
N ARG A 81 25.92 9.84 -2.95
CA ARG A 81 25.82 8.86 -1.87
C ARG A 81 26.03 9.55 -0.52
N LEU A 82 25.45 8.98 0.53
CA LEU A 82 25.57 9.44 1.90
C LEU A 82 26.90 8.97 2.49
N THR A 83 27.94 9.77 2.41
CA THR A 83 29.30 9.43 2.87
C THR A 83 29.56 9.81 4.32
N THR A 84 28.85 10.80 4.86
CA THR A 84 29.04 11.28 6.24
C THR A 84 27.81 11.07 7.12
N ALA A 85 28.01 11.10 8.44
CA ALA A 85 26.92 11.04 9.41
C ALA A 85 25.95 12.23 9.29
N GLU A 86 26.47 13.41 8.92
CA GLU A 86 25.67 14.62 8.70
C GLU A 86 24.75 14.47 7.48
N GLU A 87 25.26 13.89 6.39
CA GLU A 87 24.47 13.58 5.20
C GLU A 87 23.37 12.56 5.53
N VAL A 88 23.70 11.51 6.30
CA VAL A 88 22.70 10.52 6.77
C VAL A 88 21.63 11.18 7.63
N ALA A 89 22.03 12.08 8.55
CA ALA A 89 21.09 12.83 9.38
C ALA A 89 20.19 13.76 8.55
N ALA A 90 20.74 14.43 7.54
CA ALA A 90 19.97 15.29 6.63
C ALA A 90 18.96 14.50 5.79
N ALA A 91 19.37 13.35 5.22
CA ALA A 91 18.46 12.47 4.48
C ALA A 91 17.33 11.94 5.36
N LYS A 92 17.66 11.55 6.60
CA LYS A 92 16.69 11.14 7.60
C LYS A 92 15.71 12.26 7.96
N ALA A 93 16.20 13.49 8.15
CA ALA A 93 15.36 14.65 8.42
C ALA A 93 14.40 14.94 7.27
N ARG A 94 14.84 14.81 6.00
CA ARG A 94 13.98 14.94 4.82
C ARG A 94 12.86 13.90 4.81
N ILE A 95 13.18 12.64 5.09
CA ILE A 95 12.18 11.55 5.17
C ILE A 95 11.17 11.79 6.29
N LEU A 96 11.63 12.34 7.42
CA LEU A 96 10.79 12.63 8.58
C LEU A 96 10.09 13.99 8.49
N ASP A 97 10.31 14.79 7.43
CA ASP A 97 9.71 16.11 7.32
C ASP A 97 8.18 16.03 7.44
N ALA A 98 7.58 16.96 8.18
CA ALA A 98 6.14 16.94 8.45
C ALA A 98 5.29 17.04 7.17
N GLY A 99 5.83 17.62 6.10
CA GLY A 99 5.23 17.69 4.77
C GLY A 99 5.47 16.47 3.89
N SER A 100 6.29 15.50 4.33
CA SER A 100 6.55 14.27 3.57
C SER A 100 5.26 13.51 3.31
N ILE A 101 5.03 13.17 2.04
CA ILE A 101 3.84 12.46 1.59
C ILE A 101 3.99 10.96 1.85
N ILE A 102 2.92 10.35 2.38
CA ILE A 102 2.76 8.92 2.62
C ILE A 102 1.42 8.43 2.05
N PRO A 103 1.35 7.16 1.64
CA PRO A 103 0.08 6.50 1.35
C PRO A 103 -0.61 6.07 2.66
N VAL A 104 -1.86 6.47 2.83
CA VAL A 104 -2.70 6.09 3.96
C VAL A 104 -3.87 5.28 3.45
N TYR A 105 -3.92 4.02 3.84
CA TYR A 105 -5.01 3.12 3.48
C TYR A 105 -6.16 3.28 4.47
N GLY A 106 -7.39 3.25 3.95
CA GLY A 106 -8.59 3.20 4.78
C GLY A 106 -8.63 1.92 5.63
N ASP A 107 -9.56 1.85 6.57
CA ASP A 107 -9.70 0.66 7.42
C ASP A 107 -10.15 -0.53 6.56
N LEU A 108 -9.21 -1.41 6.22
CA LEU A 108 -9.42 -2.62 5.43
C LEU A 108 -10.14 -3.67 6.29
N GLN A 109 -11.39 -3.38 6.68
CA GLN A 109 -12.19 -4.18 7.62
C GLN A 109 -12.87 -5.38 6.93
N LYS A 110 -13.03 -5.36 5.61
CA LYS A 110 -13.64 -6.44 4.85
C LYS A 110 -12.84 -6.67 3.59
N GLY A 111 -12.24 -7.86 3.53
CA GLY A 111 -11.44 -8.41 2.44
C GLY A 111 -11.38 -7.52 1.22
N SER A 112 -10.22 -6.88 1.03
CA SER A 112 -9.78 -6.52 -0.32
C SER A 112 -10.15 -7.68 -1.23
N LYS A 113 -11.07 -7.41 -2.17
CA LYS A 113 -11.41 -8.41 -3.17
C LYS A 113 -10.11 -8.78 -3.87
N ALA A 114 -10.02 -10.05 -4.23
CA ALA A 114 -8.91 -10.64 -4.94
C ALA A 114 -8.31 -9.70 -6.00
N ASN A 115 -6.99 -9.55 -6.04
CA ASN A 115 -6.28 -8.80 -7.10
C ASN A 115 -6.58 -7.29 -7.16
N GLN A 116 -6.87 -6.64 -6.03
CA GLN A 116 -7.09 -5.20 -5.98
C GLN A 116 -6.07 -4.52 -5.06
N THR A 117 -5.40 -3.48 -5.59
CA THR A 117 -4.78 -2.46 -4.74
C THR A 117 -5.89 -1.81 -3.93
N PRO A 118 -5.87 -1.90 -2.58
CA PRO A 118 -6.90 -1.24 -1.80
C PRO A 118 -6.82 0.28 -1.98
N PRO A 119 -7.95 1.00 -1.91
CA PRO A 119 -7.94 2.45 -2.04
C PRO A 119 -7.10 3.08 -0.93
N PHE A 120 -6.32 4.08 -1.31
CA PHE A 120 -5.48 4.86 -0.39
C PHE A 120 -5.53 6.34 -0.75
N GLU A 121 -5.36 7.16 0.28
CA GLU A 121 -5.21 8.61 0.20
C GLU A 121 -3.73 8.95 0.32
N LEU A 122 -3.32 10.04 -0.34
CA LEU A 122 -2.00 10.63 -0.10
C LEU A 122 -2.16 11.73 0.94
N MET A 123 -1.32 11.68 1.97
CA MET A 123 -1.33 12.66 3.04
C MET A 123 0.10 12.99 3.43
N SER A 124 0.32 14.22 3.87
CA SER A 124 1.54 14.53 4.63
C SER A 124 1.55 13.79 5.97
N LEU A 125 2.75 13.58 6.54
CA LEU A 125 2.90 13.06 7.90
C LEU A 125 2.08 13.87 8.91
N ARG A 126 2.02 15.20 8.72
CA ARG A 126 1.23 16.10 9.56
C ARG A 126 -0.26 15.83 9.48
N GLU A 127 -0.82 15.76 8.28
CA GLU A 127 -2.26 15.53 8.08
C GLU A 127 -2.68 14.16 8.62
N ASN A 128 -1.87 13.12 8.38
CA ASN A 128 -2.15 11.79 8.91
C ASN A 128 -2.14 11.77 10.45
N ALA A 129 -1.19 12.46 11.08
CA ALA A 129 -1.13 12.58 12.53
C ALA A 129 -2.37 13.28 13.11
N GLN A 130 -2.82 14.36 12.46
CA GLN A 130 -4.01 15.13 12.89
C GLN A 130 -5.32 14.37 12.71
N ARG A 131 -5.37 13.40 11.79
CA ARG A 131 -6.55 12.55 11.57
C ARG A 131 -6.77 11.52 12.69
N GLN A 132 -5.72 11.14 13.41
CA GLN A 132 -5.82 10.16 14.49
C GLN A 132 -6.25 10.85 15.79
N PRO A 133 -7.26 10.32 16.51
CA PRO A 133 -7.64 10.85 17.82
C PRO A 133 -6.44 10.87 18.79
N GLY A 134 -6.03 12.07 19.22
CA GLY A 134 -4.86 12.25 20.09
C GLY A 134 -3.49 12.10 19.40
N GLY A 135 -3.46 11.96 18.07
CA GLY A 135 -2.23 11.77 17.32
C GLY A 135 -1.34 13.02 17.25
N SER A 136 -0.04 12.80 17.29
CA SER A 136 0.97 13.85 17.09
C SER A 136 1.93 13.52 15.96
N VAL A 137 2.46 14.57 15.30
CA VAL A 137 3.50 14.41 14.27
C VAL A 137 4.74 13.72 14.84
N ASN A 138 5.04 13.96 16.13
CA ASN A 138 6.17 13.35 16.81
C ASN A 138 6.02 11.83 16.94
N GLU A 139 4.83 11.32 17.25
CA GLU A 139 4.57 9.87 17.29
C GLU A 139 4.66 9.23 15.89
N ALA A 140 4.10 9.93 14.90
CA ALA A 140 4.20 9.55 13.50
C ALA A 140 5.66 9.43 13.03
N GLN A 141 6.47 10.45 13.33
CA GLN A 141 7.90 10.46 13.06
C GLN A 141 8.65 9.40 13.87
N ALA A 142 8.27 9.15 15.13
CA ALA A 142 8.93 8.17 15.99
C ALA A 142 8.86 6.75 15.41
N GLY A 143 7.72 6.35 14.84
CA GLY A 143 7.55 5.05 14.18
C GLY A 143 8.50 4.87 12.99
N ILE A 144 8.55 5.86 12.09
CA ILE A 144 9.49 5.86 10.96
C ILE A 144 10.94 5.89 11.46
N ASN A 145 11.23 6.76 12.43
CA ASN A 145 12.55 6.95 13.00
C ASN A 145 13.12 5.66 13.64
N ALA A 146 12.27 4.86 14.28
CA ALA A 146 12.67 3.58 14.87
C ALA A 146 13.15 2.57 13.83
N TYR A 147 12.50 2.53 12.65
CA TYR A 147 12.96 1.73 11.52
C TYR A 147 14.24 2.31 10.91
N LEU A 148 14.24 3.61 10.60
CA LEU A 148 15.37 4.27 9.94
C LEU A 148 16.66 4.17 10.76
N SER A 149 16.59 4.27 12.08
CA SER A 149 17.78 4.22 12.94
C SER A 149 18.49 2.86 12.93
N LYS A 150 17.83 1.80 12.47
CA LYS A 150 18.43 0.46 12.31
C LYS A 150 18.95 0.23 10.88
N SER A 151 18.33 0.88 9.91
CA SER A 151 18.54 0.60 8.48
C SER A 151 19.42 1.63 7.78
N LEU A 152 19.54 2.86 8.30
CA LEU A 152 20.33 3.92 7.68
C LEU A 152 21.78 3.86 8.16
N GLN A 153 22.69 3.79 7.19
CA GLN A 153 24.12 3.75 7.40
C GLN A 153 24.81 4.66 6.37
N ALA A 154 26.07 5.02 6.60
CA ALA A 154 26.88 5.64 5.55
C ALA A 154 27.07 4.65 4.38
N GLY A 155 27.32 5.18 3.17
CA GLY A 155 27.45 4.44 1.93
C GLY A 155 26.15 4.25 1.14
N LEU A 156 24.99 4.61 1.70
CA LEU A 156 23.70 4.51 1.00
C LEU A 156 23.63 5.45 -0.20
N GLY A 157 23.06 4.96 -1.29
CA GLY A 157 22.71 5.78 -2.44
C GLY A 157 21.38 6.51 -2.22
N GLN A 158 21.19 7.61 -2.95
CA GLN A 158 19.99 8.43 -2.90
C GLN A 158 19.39 8.60 -4.31
N VAL A 159 18.08 8.47 -4.42
CA VAL A 159 17.31 8.82 -5.61
C VAL A 159 16.14 9.70 -5.19
N GLU A 160 16.01 10.86 -5.82
CA GLU A 160 14.80 11.67 -5.69
C GLU A 160 13.78 11.21 -6.73
N LEU A 161 12.59 10.86 -6.27
CA LEU A 161 11.50 10.36 -7.10
C LEU A 161 10.48 11.48 -7.29
N THR A 162 10.01 11.68 -8.52
CA THR A 162 8.93 12.61 -8.83
C THR A 162 7.68 11.82 -9.20
N TRP A 163 6.65 12.01 -8.39
CA TRP A 163 5.36 11.35 -8.52
C TRP A 163 4.32 12.32 -9.09
N GLU A 164 3.30 11.76 -9.75
CA GLU A 164 2.13 12.50 -10.19
C GLU A 164 0.85 11.73 -9.86
N ARG A 165 -0.13 12.44 -9.30
CA ARG A 165 -1.48 11.92 -9.04
C ARG A 165 -2.47 13.06 -9.25
N ASP A 166 -3.54 12.80 -10.00
CA ASP A 166 -4.61 13.78 -10.27
C ASP A 166 -4.09 15.13 -10.80
N GLY A 167 -3.01 15.10 -11.60
CA GLY A 167 -2.36 16.30 -12.17
C GLY A 167 -1.45 17.07 -11.21
N GLN A 168 -1.34 16.63 -9.94
CA GLN A 168 -0.43 17.23 -8.96
C GLN A 168 0.85 16.41 -8.83
N ARG A 169 1.99 17.11 -8.72
CA ARG A 169 3.31 16.50 -8.56
C ARG A 169 3.85 16.70 -7.15
N PHE A 170 4.53 15.68 -6.66
CA PHE A 170 5.25 15.71 -5.39
C PHE A 170 6.51 14.85 -5.47
N THR A 171 7.41 14.99 -4.50
CA THR A 171 8.65 14.23 -4.48
C THR A 171 8.76 13.35 -3.25
N SER A 172 9.53 12.27 -3.37
CA SER A 172 9.96 11.44 -2.25
C SER A 172 11.45 11.11 -2.37
N LEU A 173 12.09 10.83 -1.23
CA LEU A 173 13.51 10.45 -1.18
C LEU A 173 13.63 8.95 -0.96
N CYS A 174 14.18 8.26 -1.96
CA CYS A 174 14.49 6.85 -1.91
C CYS A 174 15.95 6.62 -1.55
N LEU A 175 16.17 5.86 -0.48
CA LEU A 175 17.48 5.38 -0.06
C LEU A 175 17.64 3.92 -0.48
N TYR A 176 18.82 3.58 -1.00
CA TYR A 176 19.10 2.22 -1.49
C TYR A 176 20.55 1.80 -1.22
N ASN A 177 20.78 0.49 -1.25
CA ASN A 177 22.10 -0.13 -1.14
C ASN A 177 22.26 -1.23 -2.21
N GLU A 178 23.28 -2.08 -2.06
CA GLU A 178 23.56 -3.19 -2.98
C GLU A 178 22.44 -4.24 -3.07
N LYS A 179 21.58 -4.31 -2.04
CA LYS A 179 20.41 -5.19 -1.98
C LYS A 179 19.15 -4.55 -2.57
N GLY A 180 19.21 -3.26 -2.91
CA GLY A 180 18.11 -2.50 -3.50
C GLY A 180 17.54 -1.46 -2.53
N LEU A 181 16.24 -1.19 -2.65
CA LEU A 181 15.54 -0.23 -1.80
C LEU A 181 15.71 -0.53 -0.30
N VAL A 182 16.12 0.50 0.45
CA VAL A 182 16.21 0.49 1.92
C VAL A 182 14.97 1.17 2.52
N TYR A 183 14.64 2.37 2.05
CA TYR A 183 13.43 3.09 2.47
C TYR A 183 13.08 4.23 1.52
N ASP A 184 11.77 4.47 1.35
CA ASP A 184 11.16 5.65 0.76
C ASP A 184 9.73 5.74 1.31
N ASN A 185 9.21 6.92 1.61
CA ASN A 185 7.89 7.06 2.23
C ASN A 185 6.74 6.52 1.35
N MET A 186 6.89 6.57 0.01
CA MET A 186 5.92 6.03 -0.93
C MET A 186 6.19 4.54 -1.18
N LEU A 187 7.36 4.20 -1.69
CA LEU A 187 7.67 2.83 -2.11
C LEU A 187 7.66 1.84 -0.94
N ALA A 188 8.11 2.23 0.26
CA ALA A 188 8.12 1.35 1.43
C ALA A 188 6.71 1.08 2.00
N ASN A 189 5.74 1.95 1.70
CA ASN A 189 4.39 1.90 2.24
C ASN A 189 3.31 1.54 1.21
N LEU A 190 3.56 1.73 -0.08
CA LEU A 190 2.66 1.26 -1.14
C LEU A 190 2.79 -0.25 -1.34
N PHE A 191 1.65 -0.92 -1.44
CA PHE A 191 1.55 -2.35 -1.70
C PHE A 191 0.30 -2.65 -2.53
N THR A 192 0.31 -3.83 -3.13
CA THR A 192 -0.85 -4.44 -3.79
C THR A 192 -1.09 -5.82 -3.20
N LEU A 193 -2.31 -6.33 -3.38
CA LEU A 193 -2.69 -7.66 -2.91
C LEU A 193 -3.06 -8.51 -4.11
N LYS A 194 -2.45 -9.68 -4.21
CA LYS A 194 -2.71 -10.65 -5.26
C LYS A 194 -3.30 -11.91 -4.64
N ASP A 195 -4.52 -12.23 -5.03
CA ASP A 195 -5.17 -13.44 -4.56
C ASP A 195 -4.53 -14.65 -5.23
N GLN A 196 -4.17 -15.63 -4.41
CA GLN A 196 -3.57 -16.87 -4.85
C GLN A 196 -4.59 -18.02 -4.85
N ARG A 197 -5.83 -17.77 -4.40
CA ARG A 197 -6.93 -18.70 -4.59
C ARG A 197 -7.20 -18.82 -6.09
N THR A 198 -6.91 -19.98 -6.66
CA THR A 198 -7.27 -20.31 -8.03
C THR A 198 -8.78 -20.21 -8.20
N SER A 199 -9.25 -19.70 -9.35
CA SER A 199 -10.68 -19.65 -9.74
C SER A 199 -11.40 -21.01 -9.65
N ASP A 200 -10.64 -22.11 -9.58
CA ASP A 200 -11.11 -23.49 -9.43
C ASP A 200 -11.44 -23.89 -7.99
N VAL A 201 -11.13 -23.05 -7.00
CA VAL A 201 -11.74 -23.15 -5.68
C VAL A 201 -13.07 -22.41 -5.77
N ALA A 202 -14.07 -23.15 -6.26
CA ALA A 202 -15.47 -22.80 -6.25
C ALA A 202 -15.82 -21.92 -5.05
N SER A 203 -16.68 -20.94 -5.32
CA SER A 203 -17.37 -20.08 -4.38
C SER A 203 -17.58 -20.69 -2.99
N GLU A 204 -17.73 -19.83 -1.99
CA GLU A 204 -18.11 -20.12 -0.60
C GLU A 204 -19.36 -21.02 -0.41
N GLN A 205 -19.91 -21.62 -1.48
CA GLN A 205 -20.89 -22.69 -1.45
C GLN A 205 -20.24 -24.08 -1.37
N ALA A 206 -20.47 -24.73 -0.23
CA ALA A 206 -20.62 -26.18 -0.04
C ALA A 206 -20.09 -27.06 -1.19
N LYS A 207 -18.80 -27.43 -1.15
CA LYS A 207 -18.40 -28.68 -1.78
C LYS A 207 -19.00 -29.81 -0.94
N VAL A 208 -20.10 -30.40 -1.41
CA VAL A 208 -20.57 -31.72 -0.97
C VAL A 208 -19.46 -32.71 -1.34
N THR A 209 -18.55 -33.00 -0.40
CA THR A 209 -17.45 -33.95 -0.62
C THR A 209 -17.64 -35.18 0.25
N THR A 210 -17.51 -36.35 -0.36
CA THR A 210 -17.54 -37.65 0.32
C THR A 210 -16.14 -38.17 0.67
N THR A 211 -15.11 -37.32 0.58
CA THR A 211 -13.71 -37.66 0.82
C THR A 211 -13.02 -36.59 1.67
N PRO A 212 -11.99 -36.92 2.46
CA PRO A 212 -11.17 -35.94 3.14
C PRO A 212 -10.57 -34.90 2.17
N PHE A 213 -10.52 -33.64 2.58
CA PHE A 213 -9.97 -32.56 1.77
C PHE A 213 -9.51 -31.37 2.61
N THR A 214 -8.72 -30.49 2.00
CA THR A 214 -8.33 -29.21 2.58
C THR A 214 -8.80 -28.08 1.67
N ALA A 215 -9.59 -27.16 2.23
CA ALA A 215 -10.03 -25.95 1.57
C ALA A 215 -9.23 -24.74 2.04
N THR A 216 -9.09 -23.75 1.17
CA THR A 216 -8.37 -22.52 1.44
C THR A 216 -9.36 -21.40 1.75
N ALA A 217 -9.34 -20.89 2.98
CA ALA A 217 -10.19 -19.80 3.43
C ALA A 217 -9.63 -18.43 3.02
N VAL A 218 -8.31 -18.28 3.12
CA VAL A 218 -7.55 -17.06 2.78
C VAL A 218 -6.25 -17.48 2.11
N ASP A 219 -5.87 -16.86 1.00
CA ASP A 219 -4.58 -17.06 0.35
C ASP A 219 -4.24 -15.89 -0.56
N PHE A 220 -3.32 -15.03 -0.13
CA PHE A 220 -2.90 -13.90 -0.95
C PHE A 220 -1.46 -13.49 -0.68
N ASP A 221 -0.84 -12.93 -1.72
CA ASP A 221 0.43 -12.25 -1.65
C ASP A 221 0.23 -10.76 -1.35
N ILE A 222 1.13 -10.25 -0.53
CA ILE A 222 1.37 -8.82 -0.39
C ILE A 222 2.54 -8.52 -1.31
N GLU A 223 2.32 -7.72 -2.35
CA GLU A 223 3.33 -7.39 -3.34
C GLU A 223 3.75 -5.92 -3.22
N TRP A 224 5.02 -5.65 -3.48
CA TRP A 224 5.47 -4.30 -3.76
C TRP A 224 4.88 -3.80 -5.08
N ILE A 225 4.76 -2.48 -5.26
CA ILE A 225 4.31 -1.91 -6.53
C ILE A 225 5.30 -2.12 -7.69
N TRP A 226 6.50 -2.66 -7.43
CA TRP A 226 7.42 -3.16 -8.46
C TRP A 226 7.37 -4.69 -8.61
N GLY A 227 6.28 -5.33 -8.19
CA GLY A 227 5.90 -6.70 -8.54
C GLY A 227 6.60 -7.83 -7.79
N SER A 228 7.44 -7.52 -6.79
CA SER A 228 8.06 -8.56 -5.97
C SER A 228 7.19 -8.90 -4.76
N GLN A 229 7.06 -10.20 -4.46
CA GLN A 229 6.37 -10.69 -3.28
C GLN A 229 7.08 -10.17 -2.02
N ARG A 230 6.35 -9.39 -1.22
CA ARG A 230 6.79 -8.83 0.05
C ARG A 230 6.34 -9.68 1.24
N GLY A 231 5.21 -10.35 1.10
CA GLY A 231 4.67 -11.21 2.12
C GLY A 231 3.58 -12.11 1.58
N HIS A 232 3.10 -12.99 2.45
CA HIS A 232 2.07 -13.97 2.11
C HIS A 232 1.25 -14.29 3.34
N ILE A 233 -0.05 -14.51 3.15
CA ILE A 233 -0.98 -14.93 4.20
C ILE A 233 -1.82 -16.09 3.67
N THR A 234 -1.86 -17.18 4.44
CA THR A 234 -2.68 -18.36 4.13
C THR A 234 -3.43 -18.84 5.35
N VAL A 235 -4.69 -19.21 5.14
CA VAL A 235 -5.52 -19.94 6.10
C VAL A 235 -6.19 -21.11 5.39
N LYS A 236 -6.01 -22.33 5.90
CA LYS A 236 -6.59 -23.56 5.37
C LYS A 236 -7.47 -24.27 6.41
N HIS A 237 -8.55 -24.87 5.94
CA HIS A 237 -9.52 -25.66 6.70
C HIS A 237 -9.54 -27.09 6.15
N THR A 238 -9.11 -28.05 6.95
CA THR A 238 -9.06 -29.47 6.59
C THR A 238 -10.25 -30.21 7.20
N ILE A 239 -10.87 -31.06 6.40
CA ILE A 239 -12.04 -31.87 6.75
C ILE A 239 -11.68 -33.34 6.57
N LEU A 240 -11.99 -34.14 7.59
CA LEU A 240 -12.03 -35.59 7.48
C LEU A 240 -13.48 -36.04 7.35
N TYR A 241 -13.72 -36.89 6.36
CA TYR A 241 -15.02 -37.47 6.06
C TYR A 241 -14.97 -38.99 6.24
N GLY A 242 -15.99 -39.56 6.85
CA GLY A 242 -16.12 -41.00 6.98
C GLY A 242 -17.53 -41.42 7.38
N GLY A 243 -18.07 -42.44 6.70
CA GLY A 243 -19.37 -43.02 7.04
C GLY A 243 -20.55 -42.05 6.92
N GLY A 244 -20.59 -41.22 5.86
CA GLY A 244 -21.72 -40.33 5.60
C GLY A 244 -21.69 -39.00 6.36
N LYS A 245 -20.64 -38.72 7.15
CA LYS A 245 -20.57 -37.55 8.03
C LYS A 245 -19.16 -36.96 8.08
N ILE A 246 -19.08 -35.69 8.46
CA ILE A 246 -17.81 -35.08 8.86
C ILE A 246 -17.40 -35.68 10.21
N THR A 247 -16.21 -36.26 10.28
CA THR A 247 -15.69 -36.91 11.49
C THR A 247 -14.75 -36.02 12.27
N THR A 248 -14.05 -35.10 11.60
CA THR A 248 -13.08 -34.20 12.22
C THR A 248 -12.85 -32.99 11.33
N ASN A 249 -12.50 -31.86 11.93
CA ASN A 249 -11.92 -30.73 11.21
C ASN A 249 -10.69 -30.17 11.93
N SER A 250 -9.79 -29.59 11.16
CA SER A 250 -8.58 -28.91 11.62
C SER A 250 -8.21 -27.78 10.65
N GLY A 251 -7.16 -27.02 10.94
CA GLY A 251 -6.71 -25.98 10.03
C GLY A 251 -5.23 -25.67 10.19
N THR A 252 -4.73 -24.82 9.31
CA THR A 252 -3.40 -24.22 9.39
C THR A 252 -3.47 -22.74 9.04
N ALA A 253 -2.71 -21.91 9.74
CA ALA A 253 -2.57 -20.49 9.42
C ALA A 253 -1.09 -20.12 9.35
N THR A 254 -0.67 -19.48 8.26
CA THR A 254 0.71 -19.04 8.01
C THR A 254 0.71 -17.60 7.52
N ALA A 255 1.67 -16.82 7.98
CA ALA A 255 1.87 -15.45 7.52
C ALA A 255 3.33 -15.06 7.64
N TRP A 256 3.84 -14.31 6.66
CA TRP A 256 5.18 -13.75 6.71
C TRP A 256 5.28 -12.47 5.87
N MET A 257 6.26 -11.62 6.20
CA MET A 257 6.69 -10.48 5.40
C MET A 257 8.20 -10.31 5.48
N SER A 258 8.82 -9.93 4.37
CA SER A 258 10.26 -9.59 4.29
C SER A 258 10.58 -8.22 4.88
N ALA A 259 9.60 -7.30 4.85
CA ALA A 259 9.71 -5.98 5.45
C ALA A 259 8.37 -5.56 6.05
N GLY A 260 8.28 -5.50 7.37
CA GLY A 260 7.06 -5.21 8.11
C GLY A 260 6.75 -6.31 9.11
N SER A 261 5.47 -6.57 9.32
CA SER A 261 5.01 -7.67 10.16
C SER A 261 3.73 -8.26 9.59
N ALA A 262 3.58 -9.57 9.68
CA ALA A 262 2.36 -10.27 9.28
C ALA A 262 2.12 -11.44 10.24
N GLN A 263 0.85 -11.71 10.52
CA GLN A 263 0.44 -12.81 11.37
C GLN A 263 -0.96 -13.27 10.99
N ALA A 264 -1.16 -14.59 11.01
CA ALA A 264 -2.45 -15.24 10.81
C ALA A 264 -2.69 -16.26 11.92
N ARG A 265 -3.94 -16.42 12.32
CA ARG A 265 -4.35 -17.29 13.42
C ARG A 265 -5.68 -17.97 13.13
N GLN A 266 -5.86 -19.09 13.82
CA GLN A 266 -7.09 -19.88 13.86
C GLN A 266 -7.35 -20.27 15.32
N GLN A 267 -8.62 -20.40 15.71
CA GLN A 267 -8.96 -20.65 17.12
C GLN A 267 -10.08 -21.66 17.30
N ARG A 268 -11.26 -21.37 16.71
CA ARG A 268 -12.48 -22.13 16.98
C ARG A 268 -12.79 -23.08 15.85
N TYR A 269 -13.01 -24.34 16.24
CA TYR A 269 -13.55 -25.39 15.39
C TYR A 269 -14.96 -25.73 15.87
N VAL A 270 -15.94 -25.64 14.97
CA VAL A 270 -17.28 -26.21 15.22
C VAL A 270 -17.39 -27.47 14.39
N LEU A 271 -17.78 -28.57 15.01
CA LEU A 271 -18.02 -29.84 14.36
C LEU A 271 -19.48 -30.26 14.57
N ARG A 272 -20.16 -30.53 13.45
CA ARG A 272 -21.44 -31.21 13.35
C ARG A 272 -21.31 -32.31 12.30
N THR A 273 -22.27 -33.23 12.29
CA THR A 273 -22.30 -34.30 11.29
C THR A 273 -22.46 -33.77 9.87
N THR A 274 -23.14 -32.63 9.70
CA THR A 274 -23.48 -32.01 8.40
C THR A 274 -22.70 -30.74 8.08
N TYR A 275 -21.91 -30.21 9.03
CA TYR A 275 -21.06 -29.06 8.74
C TYR A 275 -19.89 -28.94 9.73
N ALA A 276 -18.85 -28.25 9.29
CA ALA A 276 -17.70 -27.86 10.10
C ALA A 276 -17.39 -26.37 9.90
N GLN A 277 -16.94 -25.70 10.95
CA GLN A 277 -16.55 -24.29 10.89
C GLN A 277 -15.15 -24.07 11.43
N LEU A 278 -14.42 -23.15 10.80
CA LEU A 278 -13.14 -22.63 11.23
C LEU A 278 -13.23 -21.11 11.36
N THR A 279 -13.03 -20.58 12.58
CA THR A 279 -12.84 -19.14 12.78
C THR A 279 -11.39 -18.76 12.54
N TRP A 280 -11.16 -17.74 11.72
CA TRP A 280 -9.84 -17.30 11.30
C TRP A 280 -9.67 -15.78 11.38
N ALA A 281 -8.40 -15.39 11.42
CA ALA A 281 -7.93 -14.04 11.66
C ALA A 281 -6.59 -13.80 10.93
N TYR A 282 -6.41 -12.65 10.31
CA TYR A 282 -5.09 -12.19 9.86
C TYR A 282 -4.89 -10.69 10.04
N GLY A 283 -3.63 -10.29 10.11
CA GLY A 283 -3.20 -8.89 10.09
C GLY A 283 -1.81 -8.76 9.48
N TRP A 284 -1.54 -7.63 8.84
CA TRP A 284 -0.21 -7.26 8.37
C TRP A 284 -0.04 -5.74 8.42
N ALA A 285 1.22 -5.30 8.52
CA ALA A 285 1.61 -3.90 8.56
C ALA A 285 2.96 -3.69 7.89
N THR A 286 3.14 -2.54 7.24
CA THR A 286 4.44 -2.07 6.75
C THR A 286 5.37 -1.71 7.93
N PRO A 287 6.70 -1.61 7.74
CA PRO A 287 7.68 -1.46 8.82
C PRO A 287 7.45 -0.32 9.82
N THR A 288 6.68 0.69 9.43
CA THR A 288 6.43 1.89 10.21
C THR A 288 5.07 1.88 10.90
N ALA A 289 4.25 0.86 10.64
CA ALA A 289 2.99 0.59 11.29
C ALA A 289 3.10 -0.66 12.18
N SER A 290 2.26 -0.74 13.21
CA SER A 290 2.15 -1.90 14.08
C SER A 290 0.71 -2.40 14.12
N PHE A 291 0.55 -3.67 14.49
CA PHE A 291 -0.75 -4.24 14.82
C PHE A 291 -0.56 -5.23 15.96
N SER A 292 -1.59 -5.41 16.76
CA SER A 292 -1.61 -6.41 17.82
C SER A 292 -2.85 -7.28 17.69
N PHE A 293 -2.76 -8.52 18.17
CA PHE A 293 -3.92 -9.38 18.36
C PHE A 293 -4.30 -9.31 19.83
N SER A 294 -5.52 -8.88 20.12
CA SER A 294 -6.14 -9.06 21.43
C SER A 294 -7.25 -10.09 21.33
N TYR A 295 -7.35 -10.93 22.36
CA TYR A 295 -8.23 -12.10 22.38
C TYR A 295 -9.28 -11.92 23.49
N SER A 296 -10.36 -11.18 23.21
CA SER A 296 -11.47 -11.04 24.16
C SER A 296 -12.83 -11.23 23.49
N GLY A 297 -13.42 -12.42 23.63
CA GLY A 297 -14.84 -12.67 23.33
C GLY A 297 -15.16 -13.87 22.42
N SER A 298 -16.46 -14.18 22.30
CA SER A 298 -17.07 -15.14 21.38
C SER A 298 -18.24 -14.47 20.62
N PRO A 299 -18.27 -14.46 19.27
CA PRO A 299 -17.17 -14.88 18.37
C PRO A 299 -15.94 -13.98 18.55
N VAL A 300 -14.78 -14.46 18.10
CA VAL A 300 -13.51 -13.74 18.20
C VAL A 300 -13.67 -12.38 17.52
N LYS A 301 -13.54 -11.30 18.28
CA LYS A 301 -13.40 -9.95 17.74
C LYS A 301 -11.91 -9.67 17.66
N ILE A 302 -11.39 -9.46 16.45
CA ILE A 302 -10.06 -8.91 16.27
C ILE A 302 -10.16 -7.41 16.43
N ASN A 303 -9.35 -6.86 17.31
CA ASN A 303 -9.10 -5.43 17.32
C ASN A 303 -7.62 -5.23 17.02
N ALA A 304 -7.26 -4.96 15.77
CA ALA A 304 -5.93 -4.45 15.46
C ALA A 304 -5.89 -2.98 15.86
N SER A 305 -5.35 -2.71 17.06
CA SER A 305 -4.89 -1.37 17.38
C SER A 305 -3.68 -1.06 16.50
N VAL A 306 -3.79 0.00 15.71
CA VAL A 306 -2.67 0.59 14.98
C VAL A 306 -2.14 1.75 15.79
N SER A 307 -0.84 1.71 16.07
CA SER A 307 -0.10 2.91 16.45
C SER A 307 0.92 3.16 15.33
N GLY A 308 0.70 4.15 14.48
CA GLY A 308 1.78 4.66 13.63
C GLY A 308 1.40 5.11 12.23
N VAL A 309 2.47 5.40 11.49
CA VAL A 309 2.47 5.85 10.10
C VAL A 309 2.76 4.67 9.21
N GLY A 310 1.90 4.37 8.25
CA GLY A 310 2.17 3.32 7.30
C GLY A 310 0.89 2.60 6.92
N SER A 311 1.06 1.51 6.19
CA SER A 311 -0.05 0.79 5.60
C SER A 311 -0.27 -0.53 6.32
N LYS A 312 -1.53 -0.91 6.45
CA LYS A 312 -1.94 -2.11 7.17
C LYS A 312 -3.16 -2.73 6.53
N GLY A 313 -3.35 -4.01 6.79
CA GLY A 313 -4.57 -4.72 6.43
C GLY A 313 -4.87 -5.80 7.45
N GLN A 314 -6.16 -6.07 7.63
CA GLN A 314 -6.63 -7.12 8.52
C GLN A 314 -7.84 -7.81 7.91
N GLY A 315 -8.20 -8.96 8.48
CA GLY A 315 -9.42 -9.66 8.12
C GLY A 315 -9.77 -10.72 9.15
N GLU A 316 -11.08 -10.89 9.35
CA GLU A 316 -11.65 -11.96 10.16
C GLU A 316 -12.80 -12.63 9.44
N GLY A 317 -13.03 -13.90 9.77
CA GLY A 317 -14.17 -14.62 9.23
C GLY A 317 -14.40 -15.97 9.87
N ILE A 318 -15.51 -16.58 9.45
CA ILE A 318 -15.86 -17.96 9.75
C ILE A 318 -15.95 -18.69 8.42
N HIS A 319 -15.04 -19.62 8.18
CA HIS A 319 -15.09 -20.49 7.02
C HIS A 319 -15.94 -21.73 7.36
N THR A 320 -17.08 -21.90 6.70
CA THR A 320 -18.00 -23.02 6.92
C THR A 320 -17.99 -23.98 5.74
N ILE A 321 -17.87 -25.27 6.03
CA ILE A 321 -17.99 -26.35 5.05
C ILE A 321 -19.23 -27.16 5.41
N TYR A 322 -20.09 -27.39 4.42
CA TYR A 322 -21.25 -28.26 4.54
C TYR A 322 -20.97 -29.61 3.88
N LEU A 323 -21.62 -30.64 4.42
CA LEU A 323 -21.67 -31.97 3.83
C LEU A 323 -22.67 -32.02 2.68
#